data_AF-A0A7Z9G6B4-F1
#
_entry.id   AF-A0A7Z9G6B4-F1
#
_cell.length_a   1.000
_cell.length_b   1.000
_cell.length_c   1.000
_cell.angle_alpha   90.00
_cell.angle_beta   90.00
_cell.angle_gamma   90.00
#
_symmetry.space_group_name_H-M   'P 1'
#
loop_
_entity.id
_entity.type
_entity.pdbx_description
1 polymer ?
#
loop_
_entity_poly.entity_id
_entity_poly.type
_entity_poly.pdbx_seq_one_letter_code
_entity_poly.pdbx_strand_id
1 'polypeptide(L)'
;MAEVPIEGAECNDRHPCVSGYHCITGECYPPFTDTGCTNDKDCEGSGKPWCLNLSFVNRCVVCLVDSHCSASQYCHYSTLCDDRCSTHDQCGGGPDFCDTFSQRCVQCLDDGDCHDGNMCNVEIGKCIAEISTKDGTNAKGRL
;
A
#
# COMPACT_ATOMS: atom_id res chain seq x y z
N MET A 1 -28.76 34.63 -3.88
CA MET A 1 -28.53 33.29 -3.30
C MET A 1 -27.59 32.62 -4.29
N ALA A 2 -26.28 32.63 -4.02
CA ALA A 2 -25.30 32.11 -4.97
C ALA A 2 -25.39 30.58 -4.96
N GLU A 3 -25.65 30.00 -6.12
CA GLU A 3 -25.64 28.56 -6.33
C GLU A 3 -24.23 28.06 -6.06
N VAL A 4 -24.06 27.29 -4.99
CA VAL A 4 -22.77 26.79 -4.55
C VAL A 4 -22.47 25.52 -5.36
N PRO A 5 -21.43 25.52 -6.21
CA PRO A 5 -21.24 24.46 -7.17
C PRO A 5 -20.59 23.23 -6.51
N ILE A 6 -21.14 22.08 -6.88
CA ILE A 6 -20.93 20.73 -6.37
C ILE A 6 -20.18 19.96 -7.45
N GLU A 7 -18.89 19.66 -7.23
CA GLU A 7 -18.00 18.91 -8.14
C GLU A 7 -17.75 19.57 -9.54
N GLY A 8 -16.47 19.82 -9.88
CA GLY A 8 -16.11 20.38 -11.20
C GLY A 8 -16.34 21.89 -11.35
N ALA A 9 -16.37 22.62 -10.23
CA ALA A 9 -16.49 24.07 -10.20
C ALA A 9 -15.13 24.76 -10.29
N GLU A 10 -15.04 25.87 -11.03
CA GLU A 10 -13.82 26.68 -11.06
C GLU A 10 -13.54 27.32 -9.68
N CYS A 11 -12.30 27.24 -9.20
CA CYS A 11 -11.87 27.74 -7.89
C CYS A 11 -10.62 28.63 -7.96
N ASN A 12 -10.53 29.59 -7.04
CA ASN A 12 -9.38 30.51 -6.88
C ASN A 12 -9.43 31.21 -5.51
N ASP A 13 -8.47 32.10 -5.23
CA ASP A 13 -8.38 32.86 -3.96
C ASP A 13 -9.66 33.65 -3.59
N ARG A 14 -10.49 34.01 -4.58
CA ARG A 14 -11.75 34.73 -4.36
C ARG A 14 -12.97 33.82 -4.36
N HIS A 15 -12.83 32.59 -4.86
CA HIS A 15 -13.86 31.57 -4.94
C HIS A 15 -13.31 30.27 -4.35
N PRO A 16 -13.16 30.21 -3.02
CA PRO A 16 -12.72 28.99 -2.36
C PRO A 16 -13.78 27.91 -2.51
N CYS A 17 -13.33 26.66 -2.56
CA CYS A 17 -14.22 25.51 -2.53
C CYS A 17 -15.00 25.46 -1.22
N VAL A 18 -16.12 24.72 -1.23
CA VAL A 18 -16.90 24.46 -0.01
C VAL A 18 -16.06 23.74 1.04
N SER A 19 -16.45 23.85 2.31
CA SER A 19 -15.75 23.21 3.42
C SER A 19 -15.59 21.70 3.16
N GLY A 20 -14.33 21.25 3.12
CA GLY A 20 -13.94 19.86 2.81
C GLY A 20 -13.43 19.65 1.38
N TYR A 21 -13.67 20.55 0.43
CA TYR A 21 -13.19 20.41 -0.95
C TYR A 21 -11.87 21.16 -1.15
N HIS A 22 -10.98 20.63 -1.99
CA HIS A 22 -9.68 21.22 -2.30
C HIS A 22 -9.65 21.82 -3.71
N CYS A 23 -9.02 22.98 -3.85
CA CYS A 23 -8.85 23.65 -5.14
C CYS A 23 -7.57 23.17 -5.83
N ILE A 24 -7.70 22.44 -6.94
CA ILE A 24 -6.58 21.87 -7.70
C ILE A 24 -6.67 22.34 -9.14
N THR A 25 -5.61 22.99 -9.64
CA THR A 25 -5.55 23.49 -11.02
C THR A 25 -6.76 24.33 -11.45
N GLY A 26 -7.40 25.00 -10.48
CA GLY A 26 -8.57 25.83 -10.72
C GLY A 26 -9.91 25.08 -10.71
N GLU A 27 -9.97 23.83 -10.24
CA GLU A 27 -11.23 23.08 -10.05
C GLU A 27 -11.37 22.53 -8.62
N CYS A 28 -12.61 22.47 -8.11
CA CYS A 28 -12.91 21.89 -6.80
C CYS A 28 -13.09 20.38 -6.85
N TYR A 29 -12.28 19.67 -6.06
CA TYR A 29 -12.35 18.23 -5.86
C TYR A 29 -12.84 17.89 -4.44
N PRO A 30 -13.60 16.79 -4.26
CA PRO A 30 -14.06 16.36 -2.94
C PRO A 30 -12.90 16.17 -1.96
N PRO A 31 -13.16 16.22 -0.62
CA PRO A 31 -12.17 15.80 0.35
C PRO A 31 -11.66 14.43 -0.09
N PHE A 32 -10.35 14.29 -0.28
CA PHE A 32 -9.76 13.10 -0.86
C PHE A 32 -10.18 11.88 -0.03
N THR A 33 -11.21 11.21 -0.51
CA THR A 33 -11.70 9.94 -0.01
C THR A 33 -10.76 8.91 -0.60
N ASP A 34 -9.58 8.78 0.01
CA ASP A 34 -8.56 7.77 -0.30
C ASP A 34 -8.06 7.70 -1.75
N THR A 35 -8.48 8.59 -2.66
CA THR A 35 -8.16 8.54 -4.09
C THR A 35 -7.76 9.93 -4.59
N GLY A 36 -6.58 10.04 -5.18
CA GLY A 36 -6.17 11.18 -6.01
C GLY A 36 -5.33 12.27 -5.33
N CYS A 37 -4.29 11.96 -4.55
CA CYS A 37 -3.38 13.00 -4.03
C CYS A 37 -2.34 13.47 -5.08
N THR A 38 -1.74 14.64 -4.90
CA THR A 38 -0.56 15.10 -5.67
C THR A 38 0.68 15.25 -4.77
N ASN A 39 0.47 15.55 -3.50
CA ASN A 39 1.50 15.68 -2.48
C ASN A 39 0.94 15.33 -1.09
N ASP A 40 1.80 15.17 -0.08
CA ASP A 40 1.40 14.74 1.26
C ASP A 40 0.40 15.68 1.95
N LYS A 41 0.40 16.98 1.63
CA LYS A 41 -0.56 17.93 2.24
C LYS A 41 -2.00 17.65 1.83
N ASP A 42 -2.18 17.07 0.65
CA ASP A 42 -3.51 16.67 0.15
C ASP A 42 -4.12 15.56 1.02
N CYS A 43 -3.30 14.86 1.80
CA CYS A 43 -3.71 13.76 2.66
C CYS A 43 -3.93 14.18 4.12
N GLU A 44 -3.76 15.47 4.45
CA GLU A 44 -3.99 15.96 5.80
C GLU A 44 -5.46 15.77 6.23
N GLY A 45 -5.69 15.25 7.45
CA GLY A 45 -7.04 14.97 7.96
C GLY A 45 -7.68 13.65 7.50
N SER A 46 -7.04 12.89 6.59
CA SER A 46 -7.54 11.57 6.14
C SER A 46 -7.19 10.41 7.09
N GLY A 47 -6.28 10.63 8.05
CA GLY A 47 -5.66 9.56 8.84
C GLY A 47 -4.59 8.76 8.08
N LYS A 48 -4.32 9.09 6.81
CA LYS A 48 -3.30 8.47 5.95
C LYS A 48 -2.38 9.56 5.38
N PRO A 49 -1.39 10.04 6.13
CA PRO A 49 -0.75 11.33 5.84
C PRO A 49 0.16 11.38 4.60
N TRP A 50 0.41 10.25 3.93
CA TRP A 50 1.39 10.19 2.84
C TRP A 50 0.73 9.99 1.49
N CYS A 51 1.20 10.73 0.49
CA CYS A 51 0.76 10.56 -0.88
C CYS A 51 1.58 9.51 -1.61
N LEU A 52 0.99 8.34 -1.84
CA LEU A 52 1.55 7.35 -2.75
C LEU A 52 1.29 7.79 -4.19
N ASN A 53 2.36 8.14 -4.91
CA ASN A 53 2.31 8.49 -6.32
C ASN A 53 2.72 7.28 -7.16
N LEU A 54 1.74 6.61 -7.77
CA LEU A 54 1.99 5.60 -8.81
C LEU A 54 1.56 6.20 -10.15
N SER A 55 2.25 5.82 -11.23
CA SER A 55 2.11 6.44 -12.57
C SER A 55 0.67 6.59 -13.10
N PHE A 56 -0.31 5.86 -12.54
CA PHE A 56 -1.72 5.93 -12.93
C PHE A 56 -2.69 6.01 -11.75
N VAL A 57 -2.21 5.96 -10.50
CA VAL A 57 -3.06 5.95 -9.30
C VAL A 57 -2.31 6.68 -8.18
N ASN A 58 -2.85 7.82 -7.78
CA ASN A 58 -2.39 8.49 -6.57
C ASN A 58 -3.37 8.21 -5.44
N ARG A 59 -2.89 7.96 -4.23
CA ARG A 59 -3.75 7.76 -3.07
C ARG A 59 -3.04 8.06 -1.77
N CYS A 60 -3.82 8.42 -0.76
CA CYS A 60 -3.34 8.60 0.59
C CYS A 60 -3.10 7.23 1.25
N VAL A 61 -1.94 7.07 1.87
CA VAL A 61 -1.50 5.84 2.54
C VAL A 61 -0.92 6.13 3.92
N VAL A 62 -0.89 5.11 4.77
CA VAL A 62 -0.42 5.25 6.15
C VAL A 62 1.10 5.37 6.21
N CYS A 63 1.81 4.79 5.25
CA CYS A 63 3.27 4.83 5.18
C CYS A 63 3.76 4.68 3.75
N LEU A 64 4.95 5.21 3.47
CA LEU A 64 5.71 4.94 2.24
C LEU A 64 6.98 4.15 2.53
N VAL A 65 7.55 4.39 3.72
CA VAL A 65 8.77 3.78 4.25
C VAL A 65 8.59 3.42 5.72
N ASP A 66 9.44 2.53 6.25
CA ASP A 66 9.36 2.02 7.63
C ASP A 66 9.39 3.14 8.69
N SER A 67 10.11 4.23 8.46
CA SER A 67 10.19 5.36 9.41
C SER A 67 8.89 6.14 9.57
N HIS A 68 7.88 5.88 8.73
CA HIS A 68 6.55 6.44 8.87
C HIS A 68 5.67 5.64 9.84
N CYS A 69 6.13 4.46 10.26
CA CYS A 69 5.45 3.58 11.19
C CYS A 69 6.06 3.67 12.60
N SER A 70 5.36 3.08 13.57
CA SER A 70 5.89 2.95 14.94
C SER A 70 7.16 2.10 14.97
N ALA A 71 7.97 2.22 16.03
CA ALA A 71 9.24 1.48 16.15
C ALA A 71 9.08 -0.05 16.06
N SER A 72 7.92 -0.59 16.44
CA SER A 72 7.58 -2.02 16.36
C SER A 72 6.96 -2.43 15.02
N GLN A 73 6.92 -1.55 14.04
CA GLN A 73 6.21 -1.75 12.78
C GLN A 73 7.14 -1.54 11.57
N TYR A 74 6.69 -2.03 10.42
CA TYR A 74 7.31 -1.78 9.13
C TYR A 74 6.26 -1.35 8.12
N CYS A 75 6.70 -0.69 7.06
CA CYS A 75 5.80 -0.28 6.01
C CYS A 75 5.61 -1.40 4.99
N HIS A 76 4.41 -1.97 4.95
CA HIS A 76 4.06 -3.05 4.05
C HIS A 76 3.50 -2.51 2.74
N TYR A 77 4.16 -2.90 1.63
CA TYR A 77 3.88 -2.48 0.26
C TYR A 77 3.68 -0.97 0.07
N SER A 78 4.31 -0.12 0.90
CA SER A 78 4.12 1.33 0.87
C SER A 78 2.66 1.76 1.04
N THR A 79 1.90 1.04 1.90
CA THR A 79 0.46 1.27 2.05
C THR A 79 -0.04 1.26 3.49
N LEU A 80 0.50 0.35 4.31
CA LEU A 80 0.01 0.09 5.65
C LEU A 80 1.16 -0.28 6.58
N CYS A 81 1.05 0.11 7.85
CA CYS A 81 2.02 -0.27 8.88
C CYS A 81 1.59 -1.60 9.47
N ASP A 82 2.41 -2.63 9.25
CA ASP A 82 2.24 -3.95 9.88
C ASP A 82 3.21 -4.11 11.04
N ASP A 83 2.81 -4.92 12.01
CA ASP A 83 3.64 -5.25 13.15
C ASP A 83 4.81 -6.14 12.70
N ARG A 84 6.00 -5.85 13.24
CA ARG A 84 7.16 -6.73 13.10
C ARG A 84 6.90 -8.01 13.86
N CYS A 85 7.35 -9.11 13.28
CA CYS A 85 7.28 -10.41 13.91
C CYS A 85 8.66 -10.85 14.43
N SER A 86 8.64 -11.65 15.48
CA SER A 86 9.74 -12.44 16.02
C SER A 86 9.38 -13.93 16.11
N THR A 87 8.09 -14.27 16.10
CA THR A 87 7.56 -15.63 16.03
C THR A 87 6.41 -15.70 15.02
N HIS A 88 6.14 -16.90 14.50
CA HIS A 88 5.05 -17.10 13.53
C HIS A 88 3.66 -16.75 14.11
N ASP A 89 3.45 -16.93 15.43
CA ASP A 89 2.18 -16.63 16.11
C ASP A 89 1.76 -15.14 16.04
N GLN A 90 2.68 -14.24 15.69
CA GLN A 90 2.40 -12.81 15.55
C GLN A 90 1.86 -12.43 14.16
N CYS A 91 1.93 -13.35 13.19
CA CYS A 91 1.41 -13.14 11.84
C CYS A 91 -0.07 -13.54 11.81
N GLY A 92 -0.93 -12.61 12.23
CA GLY A 92 -2.30 -12.83 12.66
C GLY A 92 -3.34 -13.22 11.61
N GLY A 93 -3.27 -14.44 11.07
CA GLY A 93 -4.49 -15.17 10.65
C GLY A 93 -4.51 -15.93 9.32
N GLY A 94 -3.38 -16.21 8.69
CA GLY A 94 -3.25 -17.08 7.51
C GLY A 94 -2.10 -18.08 7.63
N PRO A 95 -1.69 -18.80 6.56
CA PRO A 95 -0.42 -19.53 6.52
C PRO A 95 0.75 -18.53 6.41
N ASP A 96 0.78 -17.53 7.29
CA ASP A 96 1.80 -16.50 7.29
C ASP A 96 2.86 -16.87 8.32
N PHE A 97 4.10 -16.89 7.85
CA PHE A 97 5.28 -17.21 8.62
C PHE A 97 6.07 -15.94 8.90
N CYS A 98 6.53 -15.83 10.13
CA CYS A 98 7.55 -14.84 10.45
C CYS A 98 8.92 -15.18 9.82
N ASP A 99 9.37 -14.37 8.86
CA ASP A 99 10.79 -14.30 8.52
C ASP A 99 11.49 -13.48 9.61
N THR A 100 12.18 -14.20 10.50
CA THR A 100 12.87 -13.59 11.65
C THR A 100 14.08 -12.76 11.25
N PHE A 101 14.63 -12.96 10.04
CA PHE A 101 15.74 -12.14 9.55
C PHE A 101 15.26 -10.75 9.14
N SER A 102 14.17 -10.67 8.36
CA SER A 102 13.58 -9.40 7.95
C SER A 102 12.59 -8.82 8.98
N GLN A 103 12.17 -9.63 9.96
CA GLN A 103 11.11 -9.35 10.94
C GLN A 103 9.77 -9.03 10.28
N ARG A 104 9.45 -9.72 9.19
CA ARG A 104 8.24 -9.50 8.38
C ARG A 104 7.43 -10.78 8.31
N CYS A 105 6.11 -10.62 8.30
CA CYS A 105 5.21 -11.72 8.01
C CYS A 105 5.18 -11.95 6.49
N VAL A 106 5.48 -13.18 6.09
CA VAL A 106 5.52 -13.65 4.71
C VAL A 106 4.61 -14.85 4.55
N GLN A 107 4.13 -15.13 3.34
CA GLN A 107 3.26 -16.28 3.10
C GLN A 107 4.01 -17.62 3.13
N CYS A 108 5.34 -17.59 2.96
CA CYS A 108 6.17 -18.79 2.93
C CYS A 108 7.63 -18.46 3.25
N LEU A 109 8.33 -19.42 3.83
CA LEU A 109 9.78 -19.44 4.02
C LEU A 109 10.44 -20.47 3.10
N ASP A 110 9.71 -21.54 2.76
CA ASP A 110 10.12 -22.53 1.77
C ASP A 110 8.94 -23.09 0.97
N ASP A 111 9.25 -23.89 -0.06
CA ASP A 111 8.23 -24.47 -0.97
C ASP A 111 7.18 -25.34 -0.24
N GLY A 112 7.53 -25.92 0.91
CA GLY A 112 6.64 -26.76 1.71
C GLY A 112 5.54 -25.99 2.43
N ASP A 113 5.72 -24.69 2.61
CA ASP A 113 4.70 -23.79 3.17
C ASP A 113 3.57 -23.51 2.16
N CYS A 114 3.86 -23.67 0.87
CA CYS A 114 2.95 -23.38 -0.21
C CYS A 114 2.06 -24.59 -0.56
N HIS A 115 0.76 -24.33 -0.68
CA HIS A 115 -0.25 -25.35 -0.99
C HIS A 115 -0.56 -25.39 -2.49
N ASP A 116 -1.27 -26.42 -2.94
CA ASP A 116 -1.76 -26.55 -4.33
C ASP A 116 -0.67 -26.59 -5.42
N GLY A 117 0.53 -27.05 -5.07
CA GLY A 117 1.67 -27.13 -6.01
C GLY A 117 2.28 -25.77 -6.35
N ASN A 118 2.01 -24.75 -5.53
CA ASN A 118 2.71 -23.48 -5.60
C ASN A 118 4.13 -23.61 -5.02
N MET A 119 5.05 -22.75 -5.49
CA MET A 119 6.42 -22.66 -4.97
C MET A 119 6.59 -21.36 -4.18
N CYS A 120 7.51 -21.36 -3.23
CA CYS A 120 7.82 -20.17 -2.47
C CYS A 120 8.83 -19.30 -3.21
N ASN A 121 8.43 -18.08 -3.55
CA ASN A 121 9.40 -17.05 -3.91
C ASN A 121 9.92 -16.41 -2.62
N VAL A 122 11.03 -16.94 -2.11
CA VAL A 122 11.69 -16.48 -0.88
C VAL A 122 12.17 -15.03 -0.95
N GLU A 123 12.38 -14.46 -2.14
CA GLU A 123 12.81 -13.07 -2.31
C GLU A 123 11.69 -12.09 -1.93
N ILE A 124 10.45 -12.44 -2.25
CA ILE A 124 9.27 -11.61 -1.97
C ILE A 124 8.36 -12.18 -0.86
N GLY A 125 8.69 -13.36 -0.34
CA GLY A 125 7.93 -14.05 0.70
C GLY A 125 6.50 -14.41 0.30
N LYS A 126 6.28 -14.82 -0.97
CA LYS A 126 4.96 -15.19 -1.49
C LYS A 126 4.95 -16.55 -2.16
N CYS A 127 3.87 -17.29 -1.96
CA CYS A 127 3.57 -18.46 -2.76
C CYS A 127 3.14 -18.01 -4.15
N ILE A 128 3.84 -18.50 -5.16
CA ILE A 128 3.51 -18.26 -6.56
C ILE A 128 3.15 -19.60 -7.21
N ALA A 129 2.14 -19.58 -8.07
CA ALA A 129 1.91 -20.72 -8.95
C ALA A 129 3.16 -20.97 -9.77
N GLU A 130 3.53 -22.24 -9.95
CA GLU A 130 4.52 -22.57 -10.97
C GLU A 130 4.08 -21.90 -12.25
N ILE A 131 4.88 -20.95 -12.75
CA ILE A 131 4.75 -20.52 -14.12
C ILE A 131 5.16 -21.76 -14.90
N SER A 132 4.19 -22.59 -15.28
CA SER A 132 4.35 -23.57 -16.33
C SER A 132 4.58 -22.77 -17.62
N THR A 133 5.74 -22.11 -17.74
CA THR A 133 6.27 -21.82 -19.06
C THR A 133 6.36 -23.19 -19.71
N LYS A 134 5.59 -23.39 -20.78
CA LYS A 134 5.70 -24.56 -21.66
C LYS A 134 7.06 -24.61 -22.39
N ASP A 135 8.10 -24.09 -21.76
CA ASP A 135 9.49 -24.16 -22.14
C ASP A 135 10.27 -24.50 -20.87
N GLY A 136 10.64 -25.77 -20.76
CA GLY A 136 11.38 -26.29 -19.64
C GLY A 136 12.78 -25.69 -19.58
N THR A 137 13.00 -24.74 -18.68
CA THR A 137 14.32 -24.40 -18.17
C THR A 137 14.24 -24.03 -16.69
N ASN A 138 14.30 -25.07 -15.86
CA ASN A 138 15.06 -25.16 -14.61
C ASN A 138 15.16 -23.89 -13.73
N ALA A 139 14.41 -23.87 -12.64
CA ALA A 139 14.76 -23.08 -11.46
C ALA A 139 14.80 -23.99 -10.22
N LYS A 140 15.74 -24.93 -10.20
CA LYS A 140 16.29 -25.42 -8.93
C LYS A 140 17.02 -24.25 -8.25
N GLY A 141 16.32 -23.51 -7.42
CA GLY A 141 16.92 -22.62 -6.43
C GLY A 141 17.32 -23.38 -5.17
N ARG A 142 18.23 -24.36 -5.28
CA ARG A 142 18.89 -24.99 -4.13
C ARG A 142 20.39 -24.74 -4.23
N LEU A 143 20.89 -23.80 -3.42
CA LEU A 143 22.27 -23.75 -2.97
C LEU A 143 22.26 -23.84 -1.45
#